data_AF-A0A5R8M5A4-F1
#
_entry.id   AF-A0A5R8M5A4-F1
#
_cell.length_a   1.000
_cell.length_b   1.000
_cell.length_c   1.000
_cell.angle_alpha   90.00
_cell.angle_beta   90.00
_cell.angle_gamma   90.00
#
_symmetry.space_group_name_H-M   'P 1'
#
loop_
_entity.id
_entity.type
_entity.pdbx_description
1 polymer ?
#
loop_
_entity_poly.entity_id
_entity_poly.type
_entity_poly.pdbx_seq_one_letter_code
_entity_poly.pdbx_strand_id
1 'polypeptide(L)'
;MKKEIATKSSISKKIEKGLEQSQLADNVKNIFTTLLSATVVGGPFANLINSYIPSRRFLRLENFVNDLAVKIQEVKDDINVNYIETEEFSFLFEQSIKSVSENYQKEKLEAYKAILINSLLPNEYNEEQKEFYLNLVGSLTVIHLKILNFAQDTFAYLRKNEIEPKSITGSLENSLKQIFSDYDFNTIIMAINDLYQYGLVNIDTSNIRTMTVNRGMDIVGDKRTTESGDKFVDFITT
;
A
#
# COMPACT_ATOMS: atom_id res chain seq x y z
N MET A 1 18.37 14.90 -43.81
CA MET A 1 19.27 14.13 -42.92
C MET A 1 18.95 14.19 -41.42
N LYS A 2 18.63 15.33 -40.78
CA LYS A 2 18.35 15.35 -39.31
C LYS A 2 17.03 14.68 -38.86
N LYS A 3 15.96 14.70 -39.68
CA LYS A 3 14.67 14.06 -39.34
C LYS A 3 14.73 12.53 -39.36
N GLU A 4 15.54 11.94 -40.23
CA GLU A 4 15.62 10.48 -40.45
C GLU A 4 16.37 9.74 -39.34
N ILE A 5 17.35 10.40 -38.73
CA ILE A 5 18.14 9.88 -37.60
C ILE A 5 17.32 9.91 -36.29
N ALA A 6 16.47 10.92 -36.11
CA ALA A 6 15.59 11.03 -34.95
C ALA A 6 14.51 9.94 -34.92
N THR A 7 13.95 9.58 -36.09
CA THR A 7 12.93 8.52 -36.19
C THR A 7 13.51 7.14 -35.93
N LYS A 8 14.71 6.84 -36.45
CA LYS A 8 15.39 5.55 -36.25
C LYS A 8 15.72 5.30 -34.77
N SER A 9 16.11 6.34 -34.05
CA SER A 9 16.39 6.30 -32.61
C SER A 9 15.15 6.10 -31.73
N SER A 10 13.98 6.63 -32.14
CA SER A 10 12.75 6.42 -31.35
C SER A 10 12.14 5.04 -31.58
N ILE A 11 12.31 4.48 -32.78
CA ILE A 11 11.86 3.13 -33.12
C ILE A 11 12.71 2.08 -32.39
N SER A 12 14.04 2.24 -32.38
CA SER A 12 14.93 1.33 -31.63
C SER A 12 14.64 1.38 -30.12
N LYS A 13 14.39 2.55 -29.54
CA LYS A 13 13.96 2.68 -28.14
C LYS A 13 12.60 2.03 -27.86
N LYS A 14 11.65 2.10 -28.80
CA LYS A 14 10.36 1.40 -28.66
C LYS A 14 10.51 -0.11 -28.74
N ILE A 15 11.41 -0.62 -29.59
CA ILE A 15 11.71 -2.04 -29.71
C ILE A 15 12.44 -2.56 -28.47
N GLU A 16 13.45 -1.84 -27.98
CA GLU A 16 14.14 -2.16 -26.71
C GLU A 16 13.15 -2.17 -25.54
N LYS A 17 12.32 -1.13 -25.43
CA LYS A 17 11.29 -1.06 -24.38
C LYS A 17 10.28 -2.22 -24.49
N GLY A 18 9.87 -2.59 -25.71
CA GLY A 18 8.98 -3.73 -25.94
C GLY A 18 9.62 -5.09 -25.62
N LEU A 19 10.92 -5.24 -25.89
CA LEU A 19 11.68 -6.46 -25.56
C LEU A 19 11.89 -6.57 -24.04
N GLU A 20 12.24 -5.47 -23.37
CA GLU A 20 12.32 -5.40 -21.91
C GLU A 20 10.95 -5.72 -21.28
N GLN A 21 9.86 -5.13 -21.78
CA GLN A 21 8.50 -5.41 -21.31
C GLN A 21 8.10 -6.88 -21.48
N SER A 22 8.46 -7.52 -22.61
CA SER A 22 8.19 -8.95 -22.79
C SER A 22 8.97 -9.84 -21.81
N GLN A 23 10.25 -9.53 -21.56
CA GLN A 23 11.06 -10.27 -20.60
C GLN A 23 10.56 -10.05 -19.16
N LEU A 24 10.07 -8.85 -18.85
CA LEU A 24 9.49 -8.52 -17.56
C LEU A 24 8.20 -9.30 -17.31
N ALA A 25 7.27 -9.32 -18.26
CA ALA A 25 6.04 -10.12 -18.16
C ALA A 25 6.36 -11.62 -17.96
N ASP A 26 7.34 -12.16 -18.70
CA ASP A 26 7.80 -13.54 -18.53
C ASP A 26 8.41 -13.78 -17.14
N ASN A 27 9.17 -12.82 -16.60
CA ASN A 27 9.74 -12.92 -15.25
C ASN A 27 8.68 -12.88 -14.15
N VAL A 28 7.69 -11.98 -14.26
CA VAL A 28 6.56 -11.88 -13.32
C VAL A 28 5.76 -13.18 -13.33
N LYS A 29 5.43 -13.69 -14.53
CA LYS A 29 4.73 -14.98 -14.69
C LYS A 29 5.48 -16.14 -14.06
N ASN A 30 6.79 -16.26 -14.33
CA ASN A 30 7.62 -17.34 -13.77
C ASN A 30 7.68 -17.25 -12.24
N ILE A 31 7.79 -16.04 -11.70
CA ILE A 31 7.74 -15.79 -10.26
C ILE A 31 6.41 -16.26 -9.68
N PHE A 32 5.29 -15.79 -10.19
CA PHE A 32 3.98 -16.16 -9.64
C PHE A 32 3.68 -17.65 -9.82
N THR A 33 4.08 -18.25 -10.94
CA THR A 33 3.96 -19.70 -11.14
C THR A 33 4.79 -20.48 -10.12
N THR A 34 5.98 -19.99 -9.77
CA THR A 34 6.80 -20.55 -8.69
C THR A 34 6.12 -20.37 -7.33
N LEU A 35 5.56 -19.18 -7.06
CA LEU A 35 4.83 -18.90 -5.83
C LEU A 35 3.61 -19.81 -5.67
N LEU A 36 2.85 -20.07 -6.74
CA LEU A 36 1.67 -20.94 -6.74
C LEU A 36 2.03 -22.43 -6.59
N SER A 37 3.19 -22.87 -7.09
CA SER A 37 3.63 -24.27 -7.07
C SER A 37 4.32 -24.70 -5.76
N ALA A 38 4.28 -23.86 -4.71
CA ALA A 38 4.65 -24.20 -3.33
C ALA A 38 6.10 -24.67 -3.11
N THR A 39 7.08 -24.01 -3.74
CA THR A 39 8.51 -24.29 -3.50
C THR A 39 9.21 -23.13 -2.81
N VAL A 40 10.10 -23.44 -1.86
CA VAL A 40 10.98 -22.49 -1.14
C VAL A 40 11.51 -21.43 -2.08
N VAL A 41 11.21 -20.18 -1.72
CA VAL A 41 11.35 -19.03 -2.57
C VAL A 41 12.75 -18.45 -2.42
N GLY A 42 13.59 -18.57 -3.45
CA GLY A 42 14.93 -17.99 -3.41
C GLY A 42 15.60 -17.85 -4.78
N GLY A 43 15.45 -18.85 -5.65
CA GLY A 43 16.12 -18.87 -6.97
C GLY A 43 15.57 -17.85 -7.98
N PRO A 44 14.26 -17.84 -8.29
CA PRO A 44 13.70 -16.98 -9.34
C PRO A 44 13.80 -15.48 -9.04
N PHE A 45 13.75 -15.10 -7.76
CA PHE A 45 13.78 -13.71 -7.32
C PHE A 45 15.17 -13.09 -7.35
N ALA A 46 16.23 -13.90 -7.18
CA ALA A 46 17.60 -13.42 -7.23
C ALA A 46 17.93 -12.73 -8.56
N ASN A 47 17.35 -13.19 -9.68
CA ASN A 47 17.56 -12.59 -11.00
C ASN A 47 16.96 -11.19 -11.15
N LEU A 48 15.84 -10.88 -10.48
CA LEU A 48 15.28 -9.51 -10.46
C LEU A 48 16.08 -8.58 -9.54
N ILE A 49 16.68 -9.11 -8.48
CA ILE A 49 17.27 -8.31 -7.40
C ILE A 49 18.79 -8.07 -7.60
N ASN A 50 19.49 -8.89 -8.41
CA ASN A 50 20.97 -8.89 -8.49
C ASN A 50 21.60 -7.63 -9.13
N SER A 51 20.80 -6.78 -9.75
CA SER A 51 21.28 -5.58 -10.45
C SER A 51 21.43 -4.41 -9.47
N TYR A 52 22.55 -4.34 -8.74
CA TYR A 52 23.00 -3.11 -8.06
C TYR A 52 22.20 -2.66 -6.80
N ILE A 53 21.76 -3.60 -5.95
CA ILE A 53 20.95 -3.29 -4.76
C ILE A 53 21.78 -3.47 -3.46
N PRO A 54 21.95 -2.44 -2.61
CA PRO A 54 22.58 -2.57 -1.29
C PRO A 54 21.92 -3.68 -0.44
N SER A 55 22.70 -4.42 0.35
CA SER A 55 22.25 -5.62 1.08
C SER A 55 20.95 -5.46 1.89
N ARG A 56 20.72 -4.30 2.51
CA ARG A 56 19.48 -4.05 3.28
C ARG A 56 18.22 -3.97 2.42
N ARG A 57 18.33 -3.47 1.18
CA ARG A 57 17.23 -3.45 0.23
C ARG A 57 16.95 -4.86 -0.32
N PHE A 58 18.01 -5.62 -0.57
CA PHE A 58 17.89 -7.04 -0.96
C PHE A 58 17.12 -7.84 0.10
N LEU A 59 17.55 -7.79 1.37
CA LEU A 59 16.88 -8.52 2.46
C LEU A 59 15.41 -8.11 2.63
N ARG A 60 15.09 -6.83 2.41
CA ARG A 60 13.70 -6.35 2.48
C ARG A 60 12.84 -6.92 1.36
N LEU A 61 13.38 -6.94 0.13
CA LEU A 61 12.70 -7.53 -1.02
C LEU A 61 12.51 -9.04 -0.84
N GLU A 62 13.54 -9.73 -0.34
CA GLU A 62 13.48 -11.16 -0.02
C GLU A 62 12.39 -11.46 1.02
N ASN A 63 12.37 -10.72 2.14
CA ASN A 63 11.34 -10.88 3.17
C ASN A 63 9.93 -10.58 2.62
N PHE A 64 9.78 -9.48 1.87
CA PHE A 64 8.50 -9.10 1.28
C PHE A 64 7.97 -10.20 0.35
N VAL A 65 8.84 -10.76 -0.49
CA VAL A 65 8.51 -11.83 -1.42
C VAL A 65 8.12 -13.10 -0.66
N ASN A 66 8.85 -13.46 0.39
CA ASN A 66 8.53 -14.63 1.22
C ASN A 66 7.16 -14.47 1.87
N ASP A 67 6.85 -13.30 2.41
CA ASP A 67 5.55 -13.00 2.99
C ASP A 67 4.43 -13.03 1.94
N LEU A 68 4.69 -12.48 0.75
CA LEU A 68 3.77 -12.53 -0.38
C LEU A 68 3.50 -13.98 -0.83
N ALA A 69 4.53 -14.83 -0.85
CA ALA A 69 4.43 -16.25 -1.18
C ALA A 69 3.50 -17.00 -0.23
N VAL A 70 3.70 -16.79 1.07
CA VAL A 70 2.85 -17.37 2.12
C VAL A 70 1.40 -16.95 1.90
N LYS A 71 1.16 -15.65 1.68
CA LYS A 71 -0.21 -15.14 1.50
C LYS A 71 -0.86 -15.63 0.20
N ILE A 72 -0.11 -15.73 -0.90
CA ILE A 72 -0.59 -16.35 -2.14
C ILE A 72 -1.00 -17.79 -1.92
N GLN A 73 -0.23 -18.57 -1.15
CA GLN A 73 -0.59 -19.95 -0.84
C GLN A 73 -1.87 -20.06 -0.01
N GLU A 74 -2.12 -19.11 0.89
CA GLU A 74 -3.36 -19.05 1.69
C GLU A 74 -4.61 -18.82 0.82
N VAL A 75 -4.48 -18.06 -0.27
CA VAL A 75 -5.62 -17.61 -1.10
C VAL A 75 -5.62 -18.17 -2.52
N LYS A 76 -4.73 -19.14 -2.81
CA LYS A 76 -4.45 -19.61 -4.18
C LYS A 76 -5.67 -20.10 -4.95
N ASP A 77 -6.65 -20.66 -4.26
CA ASP A 77 -7.83 -21.27 -4.87
C ASP A 77 -8.80 -20.20 -5.39
N ASP A 78 -8.69 -18.96 -4.89
CA ASP A 78 -9.51 -17.82 -5.30
C ASP A 78 -8.79 -16.90 -6.30
N ILE A 79 -7.49 -17.12 -6.58
CA ILE A 79 -6.70 -16.24 -7.45
C ILE A 79 -7.15 -16.34 -8.92
N ASN A 80 -7.33 -15.18 -9.55
CA ASN A 80 -7.49 -15.08 -10.99
C ASN A 80 -6.14 -15.25 -11.71
N VAL A 81 -5.79 -16.49 -12.03
CA VAL A 81 -4.51 -16.83 -12.69
C VAL A 81 -4.34 -16.15 -14.05
N ASN A 82 -5.43 -15.90 -14.79
CA ASN A 82 -5.36 -15.24 -16.09
C ASN A 82 -4.92 -13.77 -15.97
N TYR A 83 -5.24 -13.11 -14.87
CA TYR A 83 -4.87 -11.72 -14.64
C TYR A 83 -3.36 -11.55 -14.39
N ILE A 84 -2.68 -12.57 -13.88
CA ILE A 84 -1.22 -12.55 -13.66
C ILE A 84 -0.45 -12.32 -14.97
N GLU A 85 -1.01 -12.75 -16.11
CA GLU A 85 -0.36 -12.68 -17.41
C GLU A 85 -0.58 -11.34 -18.13
N THR A 86 -1.28 -10.39 -17.51
CA THR A 86 -1.61 -9.11 -18.17
C THR A 86 -0.55 -8.03 -17.93
N GLU A 87 -0.54 -7.02 -18.81
CA GLU A 87 0.38 -5.88 -18.69
C GLU A 87 0.07 -5.04 -17.44
N GLU A 88 -1.21 -4.93 -17.09
CA GLU A 88 -1.70 -4.18 -15.94
C GLU A 88 -1.18 -4.79 -14.62
N PHE A 89 -1.27 -6.12 -14.49
CA PHE A 89 -0.73 -6.78 -13.31
C PHE A 89 0.80 -6.70 -13.25
N SER A 90 1.48 -6.86 -14.40
CA SER A 90 2.93 -6.71 -14.49
C SER A 90 3.37 -5.32 -14.02
N PHE A 91 2.66 -4.28 -14.42
CA PHE A 91 2.88 -2.91 -13.96
C PHE A 91 2.67 -2.75 -12.45
N LEU A 92 1.55 -3.25 -11.89
CA LEU A 92 1.28 -3.18 -10.44
C LEU A 92 2.37 -3.89 -9.64
N PHE A 93 2.81 -5.06 -10.10
CA PHE A 93 3.88 -5.83 -9.48
C PHE A 93 5.20 -5.06 -9.49
N GLU A 94 5.63 -4.56 -10.65
CA GLU A 94 6.87 -3.80 -10.78
C GLU A 94 6.90 -2.56 -9.87
N GLN A 95 5.82 -1.78 -9.88
CA GLN A 95 5.75 -0.58 -9.05
C GLN A 95 5.71 -0.91 -7.56
N SER A 96 5.06 -2.01 -7.16
CA SER A 96 5.06 -2.47 -5.78
C SER A 96 6.46 -2.90 -5.35
N ILE A 97 7.15 -3.71 -6.15
CA ILE A 97 8.54 -4.15 -5.88
C ILE A 97 9.48 -2.94 -5.79
N LYS A 98 9.39 -2.00 -6.73
CA LYS A 98 10.15 -0.75 -6.69
C LYS A 98 9.89 0.01 -5.41
N SER A 99 8.61 0.20 -5.05
CA SER A 99 8.21 0.94 -3.86
C SER A 99 8.68 0.27 -2.57
N VAL A 100 8.63 -1.06 -2.49
CA VAL A 100 9.19 -1.84 -1.37
C VAL A 100 10.70 -1.61 -1.25
N SER A 101 11.43 -1.61 -2.36
CA SER A 101 12.88 -1.38 -2.36
C SER A 101 13.26 0.01 -1.83
N GLU A 102 12.38 1.00 -2.04
CA GLU A 102 12.59 2.41 -1.69
C GLU A 102 12.08 2.77 -0.28
N ASN A 103 11.12 2.02 0.27
CA ASN A 103 10.49 2.29 1.58
C ASN A 103 10.87 1.27 2.64
N TYR A 104 11.18 1.71 3.86
CA TYR A 104 11.53 0.83 4.98
C TYR A 104 10.39 0.63 5.99
N GLN A 105 9.33 1.44 5.88
CA GLN A 105 8.25 1.51 6.85
C GLN A 105 7.29 0.34 6.65
N LYS A 106 7.11 -0.47 7.70
CA LYS A 106 6.33 -1.72 7.65
C LYS A 106 4.91 -1.49 7.14
N GLU A 107 4.26 -0.40 7.55
CA GLU A 107 2.90 -0.06 7.14
C GLU A 107 2.77 0.09 5.62
N LYS A 108 3.77 0.68 4.95
CA LYS A 108 3.79 0.78 3.49
C LYS A 108 4.05 -0.57 2.84
N LEU A 109 4.97 -1.36 3.39
CA LEU A 109 5.28 -2.68 2.84
C LEU A 109 4.05 -3.60 2.89
N GLU A 110 3.32 -3.60 4.01
CA GLU A 110 2.08 -4.35 4.15
C GLU A 110 1.01 -3.86 3.17
N ALA A 111 0.87 -2.54 2.96
CA ALA A 111 -0.08 -1.99 2.00
C ALA A 111 0.24 -2.41 0.54
N TYR A 112 1.51 -2.38 0.13
CA TYR A 112 1.90 -2.87 -1.20
C TYR A 112 1.66 -4.37 -1.36
N LYS A 113 1.90 -5.17 -0.32
CA LYS A 113 1.58 -6.60 -0.33
C LYS A 113 0.07 -6.82 -0.50
N ALA A 114 -0.73 -6.09 0.27
CA ALA A 114 -2.19 -6.16 0.20
C ALA A 114 -2.71 -5.78 -1.19
N ILE A 115 -2.19 -4.72 -1.81
CA ILE A 115 -2.55 -4.33 -3.18
C ILE A 115 -2.31 -5.48 -4.16
N LEU A 116 -1.13 -6.13 -4.10
CA LEU A 116 -0.83 -7.25 -4.99
C LEU A 116 -1.79 -8.42 -4.76
N ILE A 117 -2.04 -8.80 -3.51
CA ILE A 117 -2.95 -9.90 -3.18
C ILE A 117 -4.38 -9.57 -3.59
N ASN A 118 -4.91 -8.42 -3.16
CA ASN A 118 -6.30 -8.05 -3.42
C ASN A 118 -6.55 -7.79 -4.90
N SER A 119 -5.54 -7.36 -5.67
CA SER A 119 -5.66 -7.24 -7.14
C SER A 119 -5.87 -8.59 -7.84
N LEU A 120 -5.36 -9.68 -7.25
CA LEU A 120 -5.47 -11.05 -7.77
C LEU A 120 -6.77 -11.75 -7.36
N LEU A 121 -7.39 -11.31 -6.27
CA LEU A 121 -8.65 -11.85 -5.79
C LEU A 121 -9.85 -11.25 -6.56
N PRO A 122 -10.98 -11.96 -6.64
CA PRO A 122 -12.20 -11.40 -7.22
C PRO A 122 -12.62 -10.14 -6.46
N ASN A 123 -12.66 -9.01 -7.15
CA ASN A 123 -13.03 -7.72 -6.58
C ASN A 123 -13.79 -6.87 -7.61
N GLU A 124 -14.41 -5.78 -7.14
CA GLU A 124 -15.18 -4.86 -7.99
C GLU A 124 -14.32 -3.78 -8.67
N TYR A 125 -13.02 -3.71 -8.36
CA TYR A 125 -12.14 -2.64 -8.81
C TYR A 125 -11.59 -2.92 -10.21
N ASN A 126 -11.69 -1.93 -11.08
CA ASN A 126 -11.04 -1.97 -12.39
C ASN A 126 -9.54 -1.64 -12.28
N GLU A 127 -8.82 -1.80 -13.39
CA GLU A 127 -7.36 -1.62 -13.45
C GLU A 127 -6.91 -0.21 -13.08
N GLU A 128 -7.62 0.82 -13.56
CA GLU A 128 -7.32 2.22 -13.23
C GLU A 128 -7.50 2.51 -11.73
N GLN A 129 -8.51 1.89 -11.08
CA GLN A 129 -8.74 2.03 -9.64
C GLN A 129 -7.63 1.36 -8.82
N LYS A 130 -7.18 0.17 -9.23
CA LYS A 130 -6.06 -0.54 -8.58
C LYS A 130 -4.78 0.28 -8.68
N GLU A 131 -4.48 0.84 -9.86
CA GLU A 131 -3.35 1.74 -10.06
C GLU A 131 -3.50 3.03 -9.25
N PHE A 132 -4.69 3.62 -9.18
CA PHE A 132 -4.97 4.79 -8.36
C PHE A 132 -4.66 4.52 -6.88
N TYR A 133 -5.10 3.39 -6.33
CA TYR A 133 -4.81 3.02 -4.94
C TYR A 133 -3.33 2.77 -4.69
N LEU A 134 -2.63 2.12 -5.62
CA LEU A 134 -1.18 1.96 -5.56
C LEU A 134 -0.46 3.33 -5.48
N ASN A 135 -0.83 4.25 -6.35
CA ASN A 135 -0.24 5.60 -6.39
C ASN A 135 -0.56 6.40 -5.12
N LEU A 136 -1.78 6.24 -4.58
CA LEU A 136 -2.21 6.87 -3.33
C LEU A 136 -1.40 6.35 -2.13
N VAL A 137 -1.15 5.05 -2.02
CA VAL A 137 -0.23 4.51 -0.99
C VAL A 137 1.18 5.10 -1.14
N GLY A 138 1.62 5.32 -2.38
CA GLY A 138 2.87 6.01 -2.69
C GLY A 138 2.95 7.42 -2.11
N SER A 139 1.88 8.22 -2.27
CA SER A 139 1.84 9.62 -1.83
C SER A 139 1.62 9.79 -0.32
N LEU A 140 0.87 8.88 0.31
CA LEU A 140 0.55 8.94 1.73
C LEU A 140 1.78 8.62 2.61
N THR A 141 1.94 9.33 3.73
CA THR A 141 2.97 8.98 4.74
C THR A 141 2.44 7.94 5.72
N VAL A 142 3.30 7.38 6.58
CA VAL A 142 2.88 6.38 7.58
C VAL A 142 1.77 6.90 8.52
N ILE A 143 1.83 8.17 8.93
CA ILE A 143 0.81 8.73 9.82
C ILE A 143 -0.56 8.78 9.14
N HIS A 144 -0.62 9.01 7.82
CA HIS A 144 -1.88 8.93 7.07
C HIS A 144 -2.48 7.53 7.16
N LEU A 145 -1.67 6.49 6.94
CA LEU A 145 -2.13 5.10 7.03
C LEU A 145 -2.58 4.74 8.46
N LYS A 146 -1.85 5.21 9.48
CA LYS A 146 -2.23 5.01 10.89
C LYS A 146 -3.56 5.70 11.21
N ILE A 147 -3.74 6.95 10.78
CA ILE A 147 -4.98 7.70 10.97
C ILE A 147 -6.15 7.05 10.22
N LEU A 148 -5.95 6.56 8.99
CA LEU A 148 -6.98 5.86 8.24
C LEU A 148 -7.47 4.59 8.96
N ASN A 149 -6.54 3.74 9.41
CA ASN A 149 -6.89 2.55 10.17
C ASN A 149 -7.62 2.89 11.47
N PHE A 150 -7.16 3.93 12.16
CA PHE A 150 -7.83 4.45 13.36
C PHE A 150 -9.24 4.98 13.05
N ALA A 151 -9.41 5.69 11.93
CA ALA A 151 -10.70 6.25 11.51
C ALA A 151 -11.67 5.17 11.03
N GLN A 152 -11.19 4.05 10.48
CA GLN A 152 -12.02 2.95 10.00
C GLN A 152 -12.60 2.14 11.17
N ASP A 153 -11.76 1.74 12.12
CA ASP A 153 -12.19 1.09 13.36
C ASP A 153 -11.26 1.47 14.50
N THR A 154 -11.71 2.45 15.27
CA THR A 154 -10.90 2.96 16.37
C THR A 154 -10.70 1.93 17.47
N PHE A 155 -11.69 1.11 17.80
CA PHE A 155 -11.54 0.14 18.88
C PHE A 155 -10.60 -0.99 18.50
N ALA A 156 -10.68 -1.48 17.26
CA ALA A 156 -9.71 -2.43 16.74
C ALA A 156 -8.30 -1.84 16.71
N TYR A 157 -8.16 -0.58 16.29
CA TYR A 157 -6.87 0.12 16.29
C TYR A 157 -6.28 0.25 17.71
N LEU A 158 -7.06 0.74 18.68
CA LEU A 158 -6.60 0.91 20.06
C LEU A 158 -6.19 -0.43 20.67
N ARG A 159 -6.99 -1.50 20.46
CA ARG A 159 -6.68 -2.85 20.94
C ARG A 159 -5.38 -3.39 20.33
N LYS A 160 -5.20 -3.23 19.01
CA LYS A 160 -4.00 -3.67 18.29
C LYS A 160 -2.73 -2.96 18.77
N ASN A 161 -2.85 -1.73 19.25
CA ASN A 161 -1.75 -0.92 19.75
C ASN A 161 -1.66 -0.91 21.28
N GLU A 162 -2.41 -1.77 21.97
CA GLU A 162 -2.40 -1.89 23.44
C GLU A 162 -2.72 -0.57 24.18
N ILE A 163 -3.53 0.29 23.56
CA ILE A 163 -3.97 1.56 24.15
C ILE A 163 -5.30 1.33 24.85
N GLU A 164 -5.33 1.51 26.17
CA GLU A 164 -6.58 1.39 26.92
C GLU A 164 -7.53 2.55 26.60
N PRO A 165 -8.76 2.30 26.13
CA PRO A 165 -9.66 3.40 25.78
C PRO A 165 -10.01 4.30 26.97
N LYS A 166 -9.94 3.78 28.20
CA LYS A 166 -10.14 4.53 29.45
C LYS A 166 -8.97 5.46 29.79
N SER A 167 -7.78 5.21 29.26
CA SER A 167 -6.62 6.10 29.47
C SER A 167 -6.70 7.35 28.60
N ILE A 168 -7.61 7.39 27.62
CA ILE A 168 -7.85 8.54 26.75
C ILE A 168 -8.83 9.46 27.46
N THR A 169 -8.31 10.54 28.04
CA THR A 169 -9.10 11.53 28.77
C THR A 169 -8.68 12.95 28.39
N GLY A 170 -9.55 13.93 28.60
CA GLY A 170 -9.23 15.35 28.40
C GLY A 170 -9.73 15.93 27.08
N SER A 171 -8.90 16.70 26.36
CA SER A 171 -9.26 17.27 25.06
C SER A 171 -9.00 16.28 23.93
N LEU A 172 -9.62 16.50 22.76
CA LEU A 172 -9.32 15.72 21.56
C LEU A 172 -7.84 15.86 21.13
N GLU A 173 -7.25 17.04 21.33
CA GLU A 173 -5.81 17.26 21.11
C GLU A 173 -4.95 16.34 21.97
N ASN A 174 -5.23 16.23 23.28
CA ASN A 174 -4.48 15.35 24.17
C ASN A 174 -4.67 13.88 23.80
N SER A 175 -5.89 13.52 23.39
CA SER A 175 -6.23 12.16 22.95
C SER A 175 -5.42 11.77 21.70
N LEU A 176 -5.39 12.63 20.68
CA LEU A 176 -4.64 12.38 19.45
C LEU A 176 -3.12 12.33 19.70
N LYS A 177 -2.58 13.19 20.58
CA LYS A 177 -1.17 13.14 20.99
C LYS A 177 -0.83 11.84 21.72
N GLN A 178 -1.76 11.29 22.50
CA GLN A 178 -1.56 10.02 23.19
C GLN A 178 -1.60 8.83 22.22
N ILE A 179 -2.52 8.85 21.25
CA ILE A 179 -2.68 7.77 20.25
C ILE A 179 -1.52 7.76 19.24
N PHE A 180 -1.09 8.94 18.80
CA PHE A 180 -0.03 9.11 17.79
C PHE A 180 1.21 9.78 18.41
N SER A 181 1.72 9.20 19.49
CA SER A 181 2.80 9.76 20.32
C SER A 181 4.10 10.07 19.59
N ASP A 182 4.34 9.43 18.45
CA ASP A 182 5.55 9.64 17.63
C ASP A 182 5.49 10.95 16.82
N TYR A 183 4.35 11.64 16.79
CA TYR A 183 4.10 12.80 15.96
C TYR A 183 3.68 14.00 16.81
N ASP A 184 4.15 15.19 16.44
CA ASP A 184 3.59 16.40 17.00
C ASP A 184 2.16 16.63 16.49
N PHE A 185 1.39 17.39 17.25
CA PHE A 185 -0.02 17.59 16.95
C PHE A 185 -0.28 18.32 15.63
N ASN A 186 0.58 19.24 15.20
CA ASN A 186 0.37 19.92 13.93
C ASN A 186 0.56 18.94 12.76
N THR A 187 1.56 18.05 12.84
CA THR A 187 1.74 16.96 11.87
C THR A 187 0.52 16.03 11.80
N ILE A 188 -0.05 15.67 12.95
CA ILE A 188 -1.29 14.86 13.00
C ILE A 188 -2.43 15.60 12.28
N ILE A 189 -2.65 16.88 12.59
CA ILE A 189 -3.71 17.69 11.98
C ILE A 189 -3.50 17.87 10.47
N MET A 190 -2.27 18.08 10.01
CA MET A 190 -1.95 18.15 8.58
C MET A 190 -2.33 16.84 7.88
N ALA A 191 -1.95 15.70 8.45
CA ALA A 191 -2.30 14.40 7.88
C ALA A 191 -3.82 14.15 7.86
N ILE A 192 -4.57 14.54 8.90
CA ILE A 192 -6.03 14.46 8.91
C ILE A 192 -6.62 15.34 7.79
N ASN A 193 -6.10 16.56 7.63
CA ASN A 193 -6.57 17.48 6.60
C ASN A 193 -6.27 16.95 5.19
N ASP A 194 -5.10 16.40 4.95
CA ASP A 194 -4.76 15.78 3.67
C ASP A 194 -5.73 14.63 3.36
N LEU A 195 -5.98 13.73 4.33
CA LEU A 195 -6.97 12.65 4.17
C LEU A 195 -8.40 13.16 3.91
N TYR A 196 -8.78 14.28 4.54
CA TYR A 196 -10.06 14.92 4.29
C TYR A 196 -10.12 15.50 2.87
N GLN A 197 -9.04 16.14 2.38
CA GLN A 197 -8.95 16.66 1.01
C GLN A 197 -8.95 15.54 -0.04
N TYR A 198 -8.34 14.40 0.26
CA TYR A 198 -8.46 13.18 -0.56
C TYR A 198 -9.85 12.55 -0.50
N GLY A 199 -10.75 13.03 0.38
CA GLY A 199 -12.09 12.50 0.55
C GLY A 199 -12.12 11.12 1.21
N LEU A 200 -11.08 10.73 1.94
CA LEU A 200 -10.96 9.41 2.58
C LEU A 200 -11.54 9.40 4.00
N VAL A 201 -11.58 10.54 4.67
CA VAL A 201 -12.14 10.69 6.02
C VAL A 201 -13.09 11.88 6.10
N ASN A 202 -14.09 11.79 6.97
CA ASN A 202 -15.00 12.88 7.30
C ASN A 202 -14.68 13.44 8.70
N ILE A 203 -13.47 13.98 8.85
CA ILE A 203 -12.98 14.57 10.09
C ILE A 203 -12.68 16.05 9.83
N ASP A 204 -13.55 16.94 10.31
CA ASP A 204 -13.32 18.38 10.28
C ASP A 204 -12.39 18.79 11.43
N THR A 205 -11.23 19.37 11.08
CA THR A 205 -10.24 19.82 12.05
C THR A 205 -10.44 21.25 12.55
N SER A 206 -11.35 22.01 11.93
CA SER A 206 -11.53 23.46 12.16
C SER A 206 -11.78 23.84 13.62
N ASN A 207 -12.45 22.96 14.38
CA ASN A 207 -12.81 23.18 15.77
C ASN A 207 -12.15 22.19 16.75
N ILE A 208 -11.17 21.39 16.32
CA ILE A 208 -10.60 20.30 17.15
C ILE A 208 -10.06 20.80 18.50
N ARG A 209 -9.50 22.01 18.56
CA ARG A 209 -8.91 22.57 19.80
C ARG A 209 -9.96 22.97 20.85
N THR A 210 -11.20 23.24 20.44
CA THR A 210 -12.29 23.66 21.33
C THR A 210 -13.25 22.52 21.67
N MET A 211 -13.14 21.37 21.00
CA MET A 211 -13.91 20.17 21.29
C MET A 211 -13.43 19.48 22.56
N THR A 212 -14.30 19.46 23.57
CA THR A 212 -14.15 18.63 24.77
C THR A 212 -14.83 17.28 24.56
N VAL A 213 -14.14 16.17 24.82
CA VAL A 213 -14.76 14.83 24.85
C VAL A 213 -15.56 14.68 26.16
N ASN A 214 -16.70 15.37 26.26
CA ASN A 214 -17.54 15.37 27.47
C ASN A 214 -18.28 14.04 27.72
N ARG A 215 -18.25 13.12 26.76
CA ARG A 215 -18.52 11.69 26.93
C ARG A 215 -17.44 10.93 26.19
N GLY A 216 -16.80 9.99 26.87
CA GLY A 216 -15.78 9.15 26.27
C GLY A 216 -16.30 8.53 24.98
N MET A 217 -15.42 8.48 23.97
CA MET A 217 -15.63 7.81 22.69
C MET A 217 -16.66 8.38 21.71
N ASP A 218 -17.57 9.31 22.04
CA ASP A 218 -18.56 9.77 21.03
C ASP A 218 -17.92 10.51 19.83
N ILE A 219 -16.67 10.98 19.97
CA ILE A 219 -15.87 11.57 18.87
C ILE A 219 -14.90 10.55 18.24
N VAL A 220 -14.65 9.43 18.94
CA VAL A 220 -13.54 8.49 18.70
C VAL A 220 -14.04 7.06 18.47
N GLY A 221 -15.32 6.77 18.61
CA GLY A 221 -15.88 5.40 18.57
C GLY A 221 -16.62 5.07 17.29
N ASP A 222 -17.07 6.10 16.55
CA ASP A 222 -17.77 5.92 15.28
C ASP A 222 -16.78 5.95 14.12
N LYS A 223 -16.99 5.07 13.14
CA LYS A 223 -16.26 5.06 11.87
C LYS A 223 -16.29 6.44 11.21
N ARG A 224 -15.11 6.98 10.89
CA ARG A 224 -14.91 8.30 10.26
C ARG A 224 -14.36 8.24 8.84
N THR A 225 -14.08 7.05 8.32
CA THR A 225 -13.82 6.86 6.89
C THR A 225 -15.07 7.14 6.06
N THR A 226 -14.88 7.68 4.86
CA THR A 226 -15.93 7.77 3.84
C THR A 226 -16.07 6.42 3.13
N GLU A 227 -17.06 6.27 2.23
CA GLU A 227 -17.15 5.08 1.37
C GLU A 227 -15.87 4.85 0.55
N SER A 228 -15.30 5.91 -0.02
CA SER A 228 -14.02 5.83 -0.73
C SER A 228 -12.86 5.48 0.20
N GLY A 229 -12.88 5.97 1.43
CA GLY A 229 -11.92 5.62 2.48
C GLY A 229 -11.99 4.15 2.85
N ASP A 230 -13.19 3.60 3.02
CA ASP A 230 -13.40 2.18 3.32
C ASP A 230 -12.86 1.30 2.20
N LYS A 231 -13.30 1.58 0.95
CA LYS A 231 -12.82 0.85 -0.23
C LYS A 231 -11.30 0.87 -0.36
N PHE A 232 -10.69 2.03 -0.09
CA PHE A 232 -9.25 2.15 -0.09
C PHE A 232 -8.61 1.30 1.01
N VAL A 233 -9.04 1.43 2.27
CA VAL A 233 -8.45 0.68 3.39
C VAL A 233 -8.64 -0.82 3.22
N ASP A 234 -9.81 -1.27 2.81
CA ASP A 234 -10.11 -2.69 2.52
C ASP A 234 -9.18 -3.22 1.41
N PHE A 235 -8.92 -2.42 0.37
CA PHE A 235 -8.02 -2.83 -0.71
C PHE A 235 -6.54 -2.85 -0.31
N ILE A 236 -6.12 -2.05 0.67
CA ILE A 236 -4.71 -2.00 1.14
C ILE A 236 -4.45 -2.79 2.43
N THR A 237 -5.41 -3.62 2.86
CA THR A 237 -5.28 -4.51 4.02
C THR A 237 -5.58 -5.97 3.62
N THR A 238 -5.00 -6.95 4.33
CA THR A 238 -5.07 -8.40 4.01
C THR A 238 -5.05 -9.27 5.26
#